data_AF-A0A7V7ZMN2-F1
#
_entry.id   AF-A0A7V7ZMN2-F1
#
_cell.length_a   1.000
_cell.length_b   1.000
_cell.length_c   1.000
_cell.angle_alpha   90.00
_cell.angle_beta   90.00
_cell.angle_gamma   90.00
#
_symmetry.space_group_name_H-M   'P 1'
#
loop_
_entity.id
_entity.type
_entity.pdbx_description
1 polymer ?
#
loop_
_entity_poly.entity_id
_entity_poly.type
_entity_poly.pdbx_seq_one_letter_code
_entity_poly.pdbx_strand_id
1 'polypeptide(L)'
;MRQLCALLGVALALAACGAAPSAAPAPTQPAQTAPPAQITAAPAPTAAPAPSPAPSPTAAAASPTAIPSAAPTAQADAPAADEVIVRLHRSGGFAGVDESYSIRADGSVVKGGGDGQTMQIVQADAAAASRFIQQLADTGITALAPGSYQPKNPCCDRFSYTVSVVVQGQEYSYSAVEGDERMPAELARLIELVRQYVGA
;
A
#
# COMPACT_ATOMS: atom_id res chain seq x y z
N MET A 1 15.81 26.03 39.54
CA MET A 1 15.50 25.13 40.67
C MET A 1 15.21 23.77 40.08
N ARG A 2 16.22 22.90 39.88
CA ARG A 2 16.76 21.90 40.83
C ARG A 2 15.74 20.84 41.27
N GLN A 3 15.81 19.67 40.63
CA GLN A 3 15.51 18.30 41.12
C GLN A 3 15.91 17.39 39.94
N LEU A 4 16.98 16.59 39.92
CA LEU A 4 17.73 15.79 40.90
C LEU A 4 16.89 14.72 41.63
N CYS A 5 17.38 13.48 41.59
CA CYS A 5 16.84 12.19 42.05
C CYS A 5 16.02 11.44 40.97
N ALA A 6 16.30 10.20 40.57
CA ALA A 6 17.18 9.19 41.16
C ALA A 6 17.67 8.18 40.10
N LEU A 7 18.94 7.81 40.27
CA LEU A 7 19.59 6.63 39.71
C LEU A 7 19.02 5.37 40.39
N LEU A 8 18.57 4.40 39.59
CA LEU A 8 18.46 2.98 39.92
C LEU A 8 18.35 2.26 38.57
N GLY A 9 19.35 1.59 38.02
CA GLY A 9 20.20 0.61 38.66
C GLY A 9 19.50 -0.76 38.65
N VAL A 10 19.30 -1.36 37.46
CA VAL A 10 18.88 -2.76 37.36
C VAL A 10 19.84 -3.50 36.45
N ALA A 11 20.29 -4.61 37.00
CA ALA A 11 21.46 -5.37 36.63
C ALA A 11 21.29 -6.13 35.32
N LEU A 12 22.40 -6.13 34.60
CA LEU A 12 22.75 -6.97 33.47
C LEU A 12 22.72 -8.46 33.90
N ALA A 13 21.78 -9.23 33.34
CA ALA A 13 21.81 -10.70 33.43
C ALA A 13 22.15 -11.26 32.04
N LEU A 14 23.45 -11.51 31.81
CA LEU A 14 23.92 -12.37 30.73
C LEU A 14 23.47 -13.81 31.02
N ALA A 15 22.36 -14.24 30.43
CA ALA A 15 22.04 -15.64 30.30
C ALA A 15 22.63 -16.17 28.99
N ALA A 16 23.88 -16.64 29.08
CA ALA A 16 24.46 -17.55 28.11
C ALA A 16 23.88 -18.95 28.35
N CYS A 17 23.21 -19.55 27.35
CA CYS A 17 23.18 -20.99 27.16
C CYS A 17 22.41 -21.38 25.89
N GLY A 18 22.94 -22.34 25.13
CA GLY A 18 22.15 -23.13 24.18
C GLY A 18 22.59 -23.04 22.73
N ALA A 19 23.79 -23.53 22.42
CA ALA A 19 24.11 -23.99 21.07
C ALA A 19 23.19 -25.17 20.72
N ALA A 20 22.30 -24.99 19.75
CA ALA A 20 21.51 -26.08 19.20
C ALA A 20 22.35 -26.87 18.19
N PRO A 21 22.22 -28.22 18.15
CA PRO A 21 23.02 -29.06 17.28
C PRO A 21 22.73 -28.79 15.80
N SER A 22 23.82 -28.65 15.04
CA SER A 22 23.81 -28.67 13.58
C SER A 22 23.23 -30.01 13.12
N ALA A 23 22.01 -29.97 12.57
CA ALA A 23 21.40 -31.13 11.94
C ALA A 23 22.19 -31.49 10.68
N ALA A 24 22.66 -32.74 10.63
CA ALA A 24 23.32 -33.29 9.47
C ALA A 24 22.40 -33.21 8.23
N PRO A 25 22.93 -32.91 7.03
CA PRO A 25 22.14 -32.93 5.80
C PRO A 25 21.61 -34.35 5.55
N ALA A 26 20.30 -34.45 5.29
CA ALA A 26 19.65 -35.69 4.90
C ALA A 26 20.24 -36.21 3.57
N PRO A 27 20.36 -37.55 3.38
CA PRO A 27 20.83 -38.12 2.12
C PRO A 27 19.90 -37.71 0.97
N THR A 28 20.50 -37.13 -0.06
CA THR A 28 19.88 -36.85 -1.36
C THR A 28 19.29 -38.14 -1.94
N GLN A 29 17.97 -38.18 -2.02
CA GLN A 29 17.24 -39.22 -2.74
C GLN A 29 17.43 -39.00 -4.25
N PRO A 30 17.81 -40.02 -5.04
CA PRO A 30 17.95 -39.88 -6.48
C PRO A 30 16.61 -39.50 -7.12
N ALA A 31 16.67 -38.53 -8.03
CA ALA A 31 15.51 -38.05 -8.77
C ALA A 31 14.80 -39.19 -9.49
N GLN A 32 13.51 -39.38 -9.19
CA GLN A 32 12.66 -40.24 -10.00
C GLN A 32 12.48 -39.59 -11.37
N THR A 33 13.02 -40.24 -12.39
CA THR A 33 12.78 -39.90 -13.79
C THR A 33 11.30 -40.09 -14.09
N ALA A 34 10.59 -38.98 -14.35
CA ALA A 34 9.21 -39.03 -14.81
C ALA A 34 9.13 -39.73 -16.17
N PRO A 35 8.08 -40.54 -16.43
CA PRO A 35 7.84 -41.12 -17.75
C PRO A 35 7.61 -40.01 -18.80
N PRO A 36 8.04 -40.21 -20.06
CA PRO A 36 7.84 -39.24 -21.12
C PRO A 36 6.34 -38.98 -21.34
N ALA A 37 5.95 -37.71 -21.26
CA ALA A 37 4.61 -37.25 -21.57
C ALA A 37 4.28 -37.58 -23.04
N GLN A 38 3.15 -38.27 -23.26
CA GLN A 38 2.65 -38.53 -24.60
C GLN A 38 2.21 -37.21 -25.24
N ILE A 39 2.74 -36.95 -26.43
CA ILE A 39 2.48 -35.74 -27.20
C ILE A 39 1.12 -35.93 -27.89
N THR A 40 0.06 -35.39 -27.28
CA THR A 40 -1.25 -35.29 -27.94
C THR A 40 -1.15 -34.26 -29.07
N ALA A 41 -1.54 -34.64 -30.28
CA ALA A 41 -1.48 -33.79 -31.46
C ALA A 41 -2.26 -32.48 -31.24
N ALA A 42 -1.63 -31.36 -31.62
CA ALA A 42 -2.22 -30.03 -31.54
C ALA A 42 -3.45 -29.93 -32.46
N PRO A 43 -4.57 -29.33 -32.01
CA PRO A 43 -5.72 -29.08 -32.86
C PRO A 43 -5.35 -28.15 -34.03
N ALA A 44 -5.94 -28.40 -35.19
CA ALA A 44 -5.72 -27.62 -36.40
C ALA A 44 -6.07 -26.14 -36.19
N PRO A 45 -5.31 -25.20 -36.79
CA PRO A 45 -5.54 -23.77 -36.64
C PRO A 45 -6.91 -23.38 -37.21
N THR A 46 -7.77 -22.83 -36.35
CA THR A 46 -9.03 -22.19 -36.77
C THR A 46 -8.70 -20.93 -37.56
N ALA A 47 -9.33 -20.78 -38.73
CA ALA A 47 -9.15 -19.62 -39.60
C ALA A 47 -9.49 -18.31 -38.86
N ALA A 48 -8.62 -17.31 -39.03
CA ALA A 48 -8.79 -15.99 -38.45
C ALA A 48 -10.03 -15.30 -39.01
N PRO A 49 -10.84 -14.63 -38.17
CA PRO A 49 -11.96 -13.82 -38.64
C PRO A 49 -11.46 -12.63 -39.48
N ALA A 50 -12.21 -12.33 -40.54
CA ALA A 50 -11.95 -11.20 -41.44
C ALA A 50 -11.96 -9.86 -40.67
N PRO A 51 -11.11 -8.88 -41.03
CA PRO A 51 -11.09 -7.59 -40.38
C PRO A 51 -12.41 -6.85 -40.62
N SER A 52 -13.01 -6.38 -39.52
CA SER A 52 -14.14 -5.45 -39.54
C SER A 52 -13.69 -4.09 -40.12
N PRO A 53 -14.51 -3.44 -40.98
CA PRO A 53 -14.14 -2.15 -41.56
C PRO A 53 -13.95 -1.08 -40.48
N ALA A 54 -12.92 -0.25 -40.69
CA ALA A 54 -12.58 0.88 -39.83
C ALA A 54 -13.72 1.93 -39.84
N PRO A 55 -14.07 2.52 -38.67
CA PRO A 55 -15.02 3.62 -38.63
C PRO A 55 -14.44 4.87 -39.31
N SER A 56 -15.28 5.53 -40.10
CA SER A 56 -15.01 6.81 -40.75
C SER A 56 -14.83 7.92 -39.70
N PRO A 57 -13.85 8.85 -39.85
CA PRO A 57 -13.67 9.94 -38.91
C PRO A 57 -14.80 10.98 -39.07
N THR A 58 -15.71 11.02 -38.10
CA THR A 58 -16.64 12.13 -37.94
C THR A 58 -15.88 13.30 -37.31
N ALA A 59 -15.60 14.33 -38.12
CA ALA A 59 -15.23 15.64 -37.60
C ALA A 59 -16.46 16.30 -36.94
N ALA A 60 -16.37 16.61 -35.65
CA ALA A 60 -17.32 17.47 -34.96
C ALA A 60 -16.57 18.52 -34.13
N ALA A 61 -16.97 19.76 -34.38
CA ALA A 61 -16.42 20.99 -33.86
C ALA A 61 -16.86 21.29 -32.42
N ALA A 62 -15.97 21.92 -31.64
CA ALA A 62 -16.16 23.22 -30.97
C ALA A 62 -15.19 23.34 -29.79
N SER A 63 -14.36 24.39 -29.79
CA SER A 63 -13.52 24.78 -28.65
C SER A 63 -14.39 25.12 -27.45
N PRO A 64 -14.12 24.57 -26.24
CA PRO A 64 -14.66 25.14 -25.02
C PRO A 64 -13.87 26.41 -24.66
N THR A 65 -14.56 27.55 -24.63
CA THR A 65 -14.10 28.75 -23.95
C THR A 65 -13.95 28.43 -22.46
N ALA A 66 -12.71 28.41 -21.96
CA ALA A 66 -12.43 28.29 -20.54
C ALA A 66 -12.98 29.54 -19.83
N ILE A 67 -14.00 29.35 -19.00
CA ILE A 67 -14.49 30.38 -18.08
C ILE A 67 -13.62 30.28 -16.83
N PRO A 68 -12.93 31.34 -16.38
CA PRO A 68 -12.24 31.32 -15.10
C PRO A 68 -13.30 31.23 -13.98
N SER A 69 -13.41 30.03 -13.40
CA SER A 69 -14.18 29.82 -12.18
C SER A 69 -13.43 30.46 -11.01
N ALA A 70 -14.10 31.38 -10.32
CA ALA A 70 -13.54 32.10 -9.18
C ALA A 70 -13.03 31.11 -8.13
N ALA A 71 -11.79 31.33 -7.68
CA ALA A 71 -11.19 30.56 -6.59
C ALA A 71 -12.08 30.67 -5.34
N PRO A 72 -12.52 29.55 -4.75
CA PRO A 72 -13.14 29.60 -3.44
C PRO A 72 -12.06 29.98 -2.43
N THR A 73 -12.31 31.03 -1.65
CA THR A 73 -11.56 31.31 -0.43
C THR A 73 -11.92 30.21 0.57
N ALA A 74 -11.21 29.06 0.48
CA ALA A 74 -11.39 27.95 1.40
C ALA A 74 -10.79 28.36 2.74
N GLN A 75 -11.67 28.70 3.68
CA GLN A 75 -11.33 28.68 5.09
C GLN A 75 -11.07 27.21 5.44
N ALA A 76 -9.85 26.91 5.88
CA ALA A 76 -9.46 25.56 6.27
C ALA A 76 -10.20 25.18 7.56
N ASP A 77 -11.41 24.66 7.42
CA ASP A 77 -12.08 23.95 8.50
C ASP A 77 -11.27 22.68 8.82
N ALA A 78 -11.03 22.45 10.10
CA ALA A 78 -10.39 21.22 10.55
C ALA A 78 -11.27 20.03 10.15
N PRO A 79 -10.68 18.91 9.69
CA PRO A 79 -11.46 17.72 9.31
C PRO A 79 -12.33 17.27 10.49
N ALA A 80 -13.54 16.83 10.18
CA ALA A 80 -14.45 16.31 11.21
C ALA A 80 -13.80 15.08 11.87
N ALA A 81 -14.00 14.88 13.18
CA ALA A 81 -13.32 13.79 13.92
C ALA A 81 -13.54 12.38 13.30
N ASP A 82 -14.69 12.15 12.66
CA ASP A 82 -15.02 10.89 11.98
C ASP A 82 -14.52 10.80 10.52
N GLU A 83 -13.88 11.83 10.00
CA GLU A 83 -13.40 11.87 8.62
C GLU A 83 -12.21 10.93 8.45
N VAL A 84 -12.27 10.06 7.42
CA VAL A 84 -11.17 9.18 7.05
C VAL A 84 -10.13 9.99 6.29
N ILE A 85 -8.95 10.17 6.89
CA ILE A 85 -7.85 10.95 6.32
C ILE A 85 -6.89 10.10 5.50
N VAL A 86 -6.79 8.79 5.77
CA VAL A 86 -5.97 7.86 4.99
C VAL A 86 -6.67 6.53 4.83
N ARG A 87 -6.63 5.97 3.61
CA ARG A 87 -7.00 4.59 3.31
C ARG A 87 -5.79 3.89 2.70
N LEU A 88 -5.41 2.75 3.24
CA LEU A 88 -4.39 1.87 2.68
C LEU A 88 -5.03 0.50 2.42
N HIS A 89 -4.90 0.02 1.19
CA HIS A 89 -5.16 -1.38 0.84
C HIS A 89 -3.84 -2.02 0.46
N ARG A 90 -3.55 -3.19 1.03
CA ARG A 90 -2.36 -3.98 0.74
C ARG A 90 -2.79 -5.37 0.34
N SER A 91 -2.34 -5.83 -0.82
CA SER A 91 -2.60 -7.19 -1.27
C SER A 91 -1.37 -7.84 -1.90
N GLY A 92 -1.34 -9.17 -1.93
CA GLY A 92 -0.27 -9.95 -2.56
C GLY A 92 0.63 -10.68 -1.55
N GLY A 93 1.92 -10.78 -1.87
CA GLY A 93 2.82 -11.67 -1.13
C GLY A 93 2.58 -13.15 -1.42
N PHE A 94 3.51 -14.01 -1.00
CA PHE A 94 3.41 -15.46 -1.24
C PHE A 94 2.15 -16.10 -0.61
N ALA A 95 1.67 -15.52 0.48
CA ALA A 95 0.52 -16.01 1.25
C ALA A 95 -0.82 -15.44 0.77
N GLY A 96 -0.83 -14.54 -0.23
CA GLY A 96 -2.05 -13.89 -0.70
C GLY A 96 -2.73 -13.04 0.37
N VAL A 97 -1.95 -12.21 1.08
CA VAL A 97 -2.48 -11.25 2.06
C VAL A 97 -3.41 -10.27 1.35
N ASP A 98 -4.46 -9.85 2.04
CA ASP A 98 -5.45 -8.89 1.56
C ASP A 98 -6.01 -8.11 2.76
N GLU A 99 -5.50 -6.91 2.98
CA GLU A 99 -5.76 -6.10 4.17
C GLU A 99 -6.10 -4.65 3.79
N SER A 100 -7.05 -4.06 4.52
CA SER A 100 -7.39 -2.66 4.43
C SER A 100 -7.26 -1.96 5.77
N TYR A 101 -6.83 -0.70 5.74
CA TYR A 101 -6.73 0.18 6.90
C TYR A 101 -7.35 1.53 6.54
N SER A 102 -8.30 2.00 7.36
CA SER A 102 -8.83 3.36 7.27
C SER A 102 -8.50 4.10 8.55
N ILE A 103 -7.69 5.14 8.45
CA ILE A 103 -7.27 5.99 9.57
C ILE A 103 -8.12 7.26 9.56
N ARG A 104 -8.76 7.56 10.68
CA ARG A 104 -9.59 8.76 10.86
C ARG A 104 -8.81 9.92 11.49
N ALA A 105 -9.35 11.12 11.38
CA ALA A 105 -8.78 12.34 11.94
C ALA A 105 -8.63 12.28 13.47
N ASP A 106 -9.49 11.55 14.16
CA ASP A 106 -9.39 11.29 15.61
C ASP A 106 -8.29 10.27 15.99
N GLY A 107 -7.61 9.68 15.00
CA GLY A 107 -6.57 8.68 15.17
C GLY A 107 -7.07 7.24 15.27
N SER A 108 -8.38 7.00 15.21
CA SER A 108 -8.92 5.64 15.16
C SER A 108 -8.56 4.94 13.85
N VAL A 109 -8.32 3.63 13.93
CA VAL A 109 -7.97 2.78 12.80
C VAL A 109 -9.04 1.72 12.65
N VAL A 110 -9.65 1.66 11.48
CA VAL A 110 -10.52 0.56 11.07
C VAL A 110 -9.68 -0.39 10.22
N LYS A 111 -9.42 -1.60 10.73
CA LYS A 111 -8.79 -2.69 9.97
C LYS A 111 -9.87 -3.55 9.32
N GLY A 112 -9.68 -3.90 8.06
CA GLY A 112 -10.56 -4.77 7.30
C GLY A 112 -9.83 -5.71 6.36
N GLY A 113 -10.61 -6.56 5.66
CA GLY A 113 -10.15 -7.32 4.49
C GLY A 113 -10.25 -6.48 3.21
N GLY A 114 -9.79 -7.00 2.08
CA GLY A 114 -9.92 -6.30 0.78
C GLY A 114 -11.31 -6.35 0.17
N ASP A 115 -12.26 -7.11 0.74
CA ASP A 115 -13.68 -7.00 0.44
C ASP A 115 -14.38 -5.85 1.19
N GLY A 116 -13.63 -5.08 1.99
CA GLY A 116 -14.15 -3.96 2.78
C GLY A 116 -14.86 -4.38 4.07
N GLN A 117 -14.80 -5.67 4.45
CA GLN A 117 -15.30 -6.09 5.76
C GLN A 117 -14.50 -5.45 6.88
N THR A 118 -15.19 -4.78 7.81
CA THR A 118 -14.57 -4.30 9.05
C THR A 118 -14.30 -5.48 9.97
N MET A 119 -13.03 -5.72 10.27
CA MET A 119 -12.57 -6.79 11.14
C MET A 119 -12.28 -6.30 12.55
N GLN A 120 -11.75 -5.09 12.68
CA GLN A 120 -11.33 -4.53 13.96
C GLN A 120 -11.33 -3.00 13.93
N ILE A 121 -11.68 -2.38 15.05
CA ILE A 121 -11.47 -0.96 15.28
C ILE A 121 -10.48 -0.82 16.44
N VAL A 122 -9.41 -0.07 16.22
CA VAL A 122 -8.36 0.19 17.21
C VAL A 122 -8.26 1.69 17.43
N GLN A 123 -8.29 2.11 18.69
CA GLN A 123 -8.03 3.50 19.04
C GLN A 123 -6.54 3.68 19.32
N ALA A 124 -5.90 4.59 18.60
CA ALA A 124 -4.54 5.01 18.95
C ALA A 124 -4.56 6.01 20.13
N ASP A 125 -3.44 6.09 20.84
CA ASP A 125 -3.21 7.18 21.78
C ASP A 125 -3.25 8.56 21.07
N ALA A 126 -3.78 9.58 21.75
CA ALA A 126 -3.94 10.91 21.17
C ALA A 126 -2.60 11.55 20.76
N ALA A 127 -1.51 11.27 21.50
CA ALA A 127 -0.19 11.76 21.12
C ALA A 127 0.37 10.99 19.91
N ALA A 128 0.08 9.69 19.79
CA ALA A 128 0.41 8.93 18.59
C ALA A 128 -0.34 9.45 17.35
N ALA A 129 -1.65 9.70 17.46
CA ALA A 129 -2.46 10.26 16.39
C ALA A 129 -1.95 11.63 15.92
N SER A 130 -1.64 12.52 16.88
CA SER A 130 -1.09 13.84 16.58
C SER A 130 0.26 13.77 15.86
N ARG A 131 1.15 12.85 16.27
CA ARG A 131 2.44 12.62 15.59
C ARG A 131 2.24 12.08 14.18
N PHE A 132 1.32 11.12 14.00
CA PHE A 132 0.99 10.58 12.69
C PHE A 132 0.52 11.68 11.72
N ILE A 133 -0.40 12.55 12.16
CA ILE A 133 -0.90 13.67 11.33
C ILE A 133 0.22 14.64 10.96
N GLN A 134 1.12 14.97 11.90
CA GLN A 134 2.30 15.81 11.63
C GLN A 134 3.22 15.15 10.60
N GLN A 135 3.58 13.87 10.82
CA GLN A 135 4.44 13.11 9.91
C GLN A 135 3.82 12.93 8.53
N LEU A 136 2.49 12.80 8.44
CA LEU A 136 1.75 12.72 7.18
C LEU A 136 1.93 14.00 6.37
N ALA A 137 1.81 15.17 7.00
CA ALA A 137 2.07 16.45 6.33
C ALA A 137 3.53 16.56 5.85
N ASP A 138 4.48 16.01 6.61
CA ASP A 138 5.91 16.00 6.28
C ASP A 138 6.32 14.97 5.21
N THR A 139 5.40 14.09 4.78
CA THR A 139 5.69 13.13 3.69
C THR A 139 5.93 13.80 2.34
N GLY A 140 5.37 15.00 2.14
CA GLY A 140 5.37 15.67 0.84
C GLY A 140 4.41 15.04 -0.18
N ILE A 141 3.54 14.11 0.24
CA ILE A 141 2.67 13.35 -0.69
C ILE A 141 1.78 14.26 -1.55
N THR A 142 1.33 15.40 -1.02
CA THR A 142 0.47 16.35 -1.75
C THR A 142 1.17 17.05 -2.91
N ALA A 143 2.52 17.04 -2.95
CA ALA A 143 3.29 17.53 -4.09
C ALA A 143 3.48 16.45 -5.17
N LEU A 144 3.26 15.18 -4.83
CA LEU A 144 3.34 14.06 -5.77
C LEU A 144 2.04 13.95 -6.56
N ALA A 145 2.16 13.87 -7.90
CA ALA A 145 1.02 13.66 -8.78
C ALA A 145 0.29 12.34 -8.42
N PRO A 146 -1.04 12.37 -8.19
CA PRO A 146 -1.84 11.15 -8.05
C PRO A 146 -1.69 10.24 -9.27
N GLY A 147 -1.70 8.93 -9.07
CA GLY A 147 -1.58 7.99 -10.18
C GLY A 147 -1.05 6.60 -9.85
N SER A 148 -0.67 5.89 -10.89
CA SER A 148 -0.18 4.52 -10.79
C SER A 148 1.32 4.42 -11.08
N TYR A 149 2.05 3.85 -10.12
CA TYR A 149 3.49 3.63 -10.13
C TYR A 149 3.78 2.13 -10.22
N GLN A 150 3.16 1.46 -11.19
CA GLN A 150 3.25 0.01 -11.34
C GLN A 150 4.28 -0.41 -12.39
N PRO A 151 4.94 -1.57 -12.17
CA PRO A 151 5.66 -2.27 -13.21
C PRO A 151 4.82 -2.76 -14.37
N LYS A 152 5.48 -2.81 -15.54
CA LYS A 152 4.93 -3.52 -16.71
C LYS A 152 4.60 -4.96 -16.36
N ASN A 153 5.36 -5.54 -15.43
CA ASN A 153 5.11 -6.86 -14.87
C ASN A 153 4.98 -6.76 -13.35
N PRO A 154 3.77 -6.67 -12.80
CA PRO A 154 3.51 -6.66 -11.36
C PRO A 154 3.54 -8.06 -10.73
N CYS A 155 3.96 -9.09 -11.47
CA CYS A 155 4.08 -10.44 -10.93
C CYS A 155 4.99 -10.51 -9.71
N CYS A 156 5.00 -11.72 -9.15
CA CYS A 156 6.10 -12.26 -8.38
C CYS A 156 6.03 -11.86 -6.91
N ASP A 157 5.09 -12.46 -6.17
CA ASP A 157 4.96 -12.44 -4.69
C ASP A 157 5.21 -11.09 -4.00
N ARG A 158 4.98 -9.98 -4.72
CA ARG A 158 5.16 -8.63 -4.21
C ARG A 158 3.85 -8.13 -3.64
N PHE A 159 3.96 -7.19 -2.71
CA PHE A 159 2.79 -6.46 -2.24
C PHE A 159 2.46 -5.34 -3.22
N SER A 160 1.18 -5.25 -3.55
CA SER A 160 0.56 -4.11 -4.21
C SER A 160 -0.11 -3.25 -3.16
N TYR A 161 0.00 -1.93 -3.34
CA TYR A 161 -0.62 -0.96 -2.46
C TYR A 161 -1.55 -0.05 -3.27
N THR A 162 -2.73 0.21 -2.70
CA THR A 162 -3.59 1.34 -3.09
C THR A 162 -3.72 2.25 -1.89
N VAL A 163 -3.42 3.53 -2.07
CA VAL A 163 -3.44 4.52 -0.99
C VAL A 163 -4.29 5.71 -1.41
N SER A 164 -5.24 6.11 -0.57
CA SER A 164 -5.92 7.41 -0.70
C SER A 164 -5.63 8.26 0.53
N VAL A 165 -5.31 9.53 0.33
CA VAL A 165 -5.12 10.51 1.41
C VAL A 165 -6.06 11.69 1.17
N VAL A 166 -6.75 12.14 2.21
CA VAL A 166 -7.55 13.36 2.18
C VAL A 166 -6.78 14.45 2.92
N VAL A 167 -6.43 15.53 2.21
CA VAL A 167 -5.76 16.70 2.78
C VAL A 167 -6.57 17.93 2.40
N GLN A 168 -7.05 18.68 3.39
CA GLN A 168 -7.87 19.89 3.17
C GLN A 168 -9.08 19.64 2.25
N GLY A 169 -9.74 18.49 2.42
CA GLY A 169 -10.89 18.09 1.61
C GLY A 169 -10.57 17.66 0.18
N GLN A 170 -9.30 17.64 -0.24
CA GLN A 170 -8.86 17.10 -1.52
C GLN A 170 -8.36 15.67 -1.34
N GLU A 171 -8.86 14.75 -2.17
CA GLU A 171 -8.42 13.35 -2.19
C GLU A 171 -7.29 13.13 -3.20
N TYR A 172 -6.23 12.47 -2.75
CA TYR A 172 -5.08 12.07 -3.55
C TYR A 172 -4.98 10.54 -3.54
N SER A 173 -5.05 9.91 -4.72
CA SER A 173 -5.02 8.45 -4.84
C SER A 173 -3.78 7.94 -5.58
N TYR A 174 -3.18 6.89 -5.05
CA TYR A 174 -1.93 6.32 -5.51
C TYR A 174 -2.03 4.80 -5.58
N SER A 175 -1.35 4.19 -6.54
CA SER A 175 -1.08 2.74 -6.53
C SER A 175 0.37 2.45 -6.83
N ALA A 176 0.97 1.47 -6.16
CA ALA A 176 2.36 1.09 -6.35
C ALA A 176 2.59 -0.39 -6.01
N VAL A 177 3.74 -0.92 -6.43
CA VAL A 177 4.21 -2.25 -6.06
C VAL A 177 5.48 -2.12 -5.22
N GLU A 178 5.56 -2.88 -4.12
CA GLU A 178 6.69 -2.84 -3.18
C GLU A 178 8.03 -3.07 -3.88
N GLY A 179 9.02 -2.20 -3.65
CA GLY A 179 10.37 -2.33 -4.21
C GLY A 179 10.49 -1.97 -5.69
N ASP A 180 9.50 -1.30 -6.29
CA ASP A 180 9.61 -0.83 -7.67
C ASP A 180 10.35 0.49 -7.71
N GLU A 181 11.32 0.63 -8.63
CA GLU A 181 12.13 1.85 -8.76
C GLU A 181 11.33 3.08 -9.20
N ARG A 182 10.13 2.89 -9.79
CA ARG A 182 9.25 4.02 -10.10
C ARG A 182 8.44 4.49 -8.91
N MET A 183 8.37 3.73 -7.81
CA MET A 183 7.66 4.16 -6.62
C MET A 183 8.40 5.38 -6.03
N PRO A 184 7.75 6.56 -5.99
CA PRO A 184 8.38 7.77 -5.46
C PRO A 184 8.67 7.62 -3.97
N ALA A 185 9.71 8.31 -3.49
CA ALA A 185 10.15 8.22 -2.10
C ALA A 185 9.07 8.72 -1.12
N GLU A 186 8.26 9.70 -1.53
CA GLU A 186 7.14 10.26 -0.78
C GLU A 186 6.06 9.20 -0.55
N LEU A 187 5.71 8.43 -1.59
CA LEU A 187 4.73 7.35 -1.50
C LEU A 187 5.25 6.19 -0.66
N ALA A 188 6.54 5.83 -0.81
CA ALA A 188 7.17 4.82 0.02
C ALA A 188 7.15 5.20 1.51
N ARG A 189 7.49 6.47 1.82
CA ARG A 189 7.46 7.01 3.18
C ARG A 189 6.04 7.03 3.76
N LEU A 190 5.03 7.38 2.97
CA LEU A 190 3.63 7.33 3.38
C LEU A 190 3.19 5.90 3.74
N ILE A 191 3.47 4.93 2.88
CA ILE A 191 3.12 3.52 3.13
C ILE A 191 3.77 3.04 4.43
N GLU A 192 5.06 3.32 4.61
CA GLU A 192 5.79 2.95 5.83
C GLU A 192 5.24 3.65 7.08
N LEU A 193 4.91 4.95 6.99
CA LEU A 193 4.28 5.69 8.08
C LEU A 193 2.96 5.05 8.52
N VAL A 194 2.09 4.71 7.55
CA VAL A 194 0.82 4.04 7.83
C VAL A 194 1.04 2.69 8.50
N ARG A 195 1.97 1.88 7.97
CA ARG A 195 2.30 0.56 8.51
C ARG A 195 2.81 0.63 9.95
N GLN A 196 3.71 1.56 10.25
CA GLN A 196 4.19 1.78 11.60
C GLN A 196 3.07 2.20 12.55
N TYR A 197 2.15 3.06 12.08
CA TYR A 197 1.01 3.53 12.87
C TYR A 197 0.03 2.40 13.20
N VAL A 198 -0.24 1.50 12.26
CA VAL A 198 -1.19 0.38 12.45
C VAL A 198 -0.53 -0.90 12.99
N GLY A 199 0.81 -0.94 13.09
CA GLY A 199 1.57 -2.08 13.57
C GLY A 199 1.64 -3.27 12.60
N ALA A 200 1.85 -3.02 11.29
CA ALA A 200 1.82 -4.02 10.21
C ALA A 200 3.09 -4.10 9.32
#